data_AF-K1QUD8-F1
#
_entry.id   AF-K1QUD8-F1
#
_cell.length_a   1.000
_cell.length_b   1.000
_cell.length_c   1.000
_cell.angle_alpha   90.00
_cell.angle_beta   90.00
_cell.angle_gamma   90.00
#
_symmetry.space_group_name_H-M   'P 1'
#
loop_
_entity.id
_entity.type
_entity.pdbx_description
1 polymer ?
#
loop_
_entity_poly.entity_id
_entity_poly.type
_entity_poly.pdbx_seq_one_letter_code
_entity_poly.pdbx_strand_id
1 'polypeptide(L)'
;MGVPWSDCRVVGEVVGLKTVINEFVGYQRLGSYIKANQISKKAETIATYALCGFSNPTTVGITLSGLGALIPSRRKDLAKLVMTSWVAGSIACFLTACFAGLMYTETENEPLRTPFSPSNVTLNFTTIPTAT
;
A
#
# COMPACT_ATOMS: atom_id res chain seq x y z
N MET A 1 -6.42 2.32 3.62
CA MET A 1 -5.03 1.87 3.71
C MET A 1 -4.50 1.77 5.15
N GLY A 2 -5.00 2.54 6.12
CA GLY A 2 -4.61 2.37 7.53
C GLY A 2 -3.33 3.11 7.93
N VAL A 3 -3.00 4.20 7.22
CA VAL A 3 -1.85 5.07 7.52
C VAL A 3 -2.15 5.92 8.76
N PRO A 4 -1.21 6.09 9.70
CA PRO A 4 -1.33 7.05 10.80
C PRO A 4 -1.56 8.48 10.30
N TRP A 5 -2.40 9.25 11.00
CA TRP A 5 -2.77 10.60 10.56
C TRP A 5 -1.59 11.55 10.33
N SER A 6 -0.54 11.44 11.15
CA SER A 6 0.70 12.23 11.02
C SER A 6 1.39 12.02 9.67
N ASP A 7 1.28 10.81 9.12
CA ASP A 7 2.03 10.38 7.94
C ASP A 7 1.18 10.45 6.66
N CYS A 8 -0.13 10.72 6.79
CA CYS A 8 -1.06 10.80 5.66
C CYS A 8 -0.62 11.79 4.58
N ARG A 9 -0.01 12.93 4.97
CA ARG A 9 0.47 13.92 4.01
C ARG A 9 1.65 13.39 3.19
N VAL A 10 2.60 12.73 3.86
CA VAL A 10 3.78 12.12 3.24
C VAL A 10 3.37 10.98 2.31
N VAL A 11 2.50 10.07 2.78
CA VAL A 11 2.00 8.96 1.97
C VAL A 11 1.16 9.46 0.79
N GLY A 12 0.35 10.49 1.00
CA GLY A 12 -0.44 11.13 -0.06
C GLY A 12 0.44 11.74 -1.16
N GLU A 13 1.54 12.38 -0.80
CA GLU A 13 2.50 12.94 -1.76
C GLU A 13 3.11 11.85 -2.65
N VAL A 14 3.61 10.76 -2.06
CA VAL A 14 4.23 9.67 -2.85
C VAL A 14 3.22 8.94 -3.73
N VAL A 15 1.99 8.72 -3.23
CA VAL A 15 0.90 8.12 -4.02
C VAL A 15 0.52 9.05 -5.17
N GLY A 16 0.41 10.36 -4.94
CA GLY A 16 0.13 11.35 -5.99
C GLY A 16 1.23 11.38 -7.06
N LEU A 17 2.50 11.34 -6.66
CA LEU A 17 3.63 11.26 -7.58
C LEU A 17 3.57 10.01 -8.45
N LYS A 18 3.24 8.84 -7.88
CA LYS A 18 3.00 7.62 -8.65
C LYS A 18 1.88 7.78 -9.66
N THR A 19 0.73 8.27 -9.20
CA THR A 19 -0.49 8.33 -10.01
C THR A 19 -0.33 9.28 -11.19
N VAL A 20 0.32 10.43 -10.98
CA VAL A 20 0.47 11.46 -12.03
C VAL A 20 1.71 11.24 -12.89
N ILE A 21 2.83 10.84 -12.29
CA ILE A 21 4.14 10.76 -12.96
C ILE A 21 4.51 9.30 -13.23
N ASN A 22 5.02 8.61 -12.21
CA ASN A 22 5.36 7.18 -12.24
C ASN A 22 5.78 6.69 -10.84
N GLU A 23 5.80 5.38 -10.66
CA GLU A 23 6.20 4.71 -9.42
C GLU A 23 7.67 4.91 -9.05
N PHE A 24 8.59 5.04 -10.01
CA PHE A 24 10.01 5.25 -9.71
C PHE A 24 10.27 6.59 -8.98
N VAL A 25 9.61 7.66 -9.43
CA VAL A 25 9.65 8.97 -8.77
C VAL A 25 8.99 8.90 -7.39
N GLY A 26 7.86 8.17 -7.28
CA GLY A 26 7.22 7.89 -5.99
C GLY A 26 8.16 7.18 -5.01
N TYR A 27 8.86 6.13 -5.46
CA TYR A 27 9.83 5.40 -4.65
C TYR A 27 11.06 6.24 -4.27
N GLN A 28 11.56 7.06 -5.19
CA GLN A 28 12.66 8.00 -4.88
C GLN A 28 12.27 8.98 -3.77
N ARG A 29 11.05 9.51 -3.84
CA ARG A 29 10.53 10.42 -2.81
C ARG A 29 10.30 9.69 -1.49
N LEU A 30 9.70 8.50 -1.50
CA LEU A 30 9.55 7.66 -0.31
C LEU A 30 10.91 7.35 0.34
N GLY A 31 11.92 6.98 -0.46
CA GLY A 31 13.28 6.73 0.02
C GLY A 31 13.93 7.96 0.66
N SER A 32 13.57 9.16 0.20
CA SER A 32 14.03 10.41 0.83
C SER A 32 13.41 10.61 2.22
N TYR A 33 12.13 10.30 2.39
CA TYR A 33 11.44 10.37 3.69
C TYR A 33 11.95 9.32 4.68
N ILE A 34 12.24 8.11 4.21
CA ILE A 34 12.82 7.04 5.03
C ILE A 34 14.21 7.48 5.55
N LYS A 35 15.07 7.99 4.67
CA LYS A 35 16.40 8.48 5.05
C LYS A 35 16.35 9.64 6.05
N ALA A 36 15.32 10.47 5.96
CA ALA A 36 15.11 11.60 6.85
C ALA A 36 14.37 11.24 8.16
N ASN A 37 14.00 9.96 8.37
CA ASN A 37 13.16 9.52 9.50
C ASN A 37 11.84 10.32 9.63
N GLN A 38 11.23 10.71 8.50
CA GLN A 38 10.00 11.51 8.43
C GLN A 38 8.73 10.67 8.21
N ILE A 39 8.83 9.35 8.33
CA ILE A 39 7.73 8.41 8.13
C ILE A 39 7.85 7.25 9.12
N SER A 40 6.74 6.82 9.72
CA SER A 40 6.73 5.65 10.61
C SER A 40 6.96 4.35 9.81
N LYS A 41 7.45 3.30 10.48
CA LYS A 41 7.65 1.97 9.85
C LYS A 41 6.37 1.34 9.32
N LYS A 42 5.23 1.60 9.98
CA LYS A 42 3.92 1.19 9.50
C LYS A 42 3.55 1.92 8.20
N ALA A 43 3.69 3.25 8.18
CA ALA A 43 3.39 4.05 7.00
C ALA A 43 4.34 3.76 5.83
N GLU A 44 5.63 3.52 6.11
CA GLU A 44 6.64 3.07 5.13
C GLU A 44 6.20 1.77 4.44
N THR A 45 5.78 0.78 5.23
CA THR A 45 5.26 -0.50 4.71
C THR A 45 4.03 -0.26 3.83
N ILE A 46 3.03 0.45 4.34
CA ILE A 46 1.79 0.72 3.59
C ILE A 46 2.08 1.48 2.28
N ALA A 47 2.92 2.51 2.32
CA ALA A 47 3.31 3.28 1.14
C ALA A 47 4.04 2.40 0.13
N THR A 48 4.92 1.50 0.56
CA THR A 48 5.64 0.57 -0.31
C THR A 48 4.67 -0.31 -1.11
N TYR A 49 3.64 -0.87 -0.47
CA TYR A 49 2.61 -1.65 -1.14
C TYR A 49 1.69 -0.79 -2.03
N ALA A 50 1.35 0.42 -1.59
CA ALA A 50 0.55 1.34 -2.40
C ALA A 50 1.30 1.78 -3.69
N LEU A 51 2.62 1.89 -3.61
CA LEU A 51 3.48 2.21 -4.76
C LEU A 51 3.74 1.01 -5.67
N CYS A 52 3.63 -0.22 -5.18
CA CYS A 52 3.92 -1.44 -5.92
C CYS A 52 2.91 -1.68 -7.05
N GLY A 53 3.21 -1.12 -8.23
CA GLY A 53 2.46 -1.34 -9.46
C GLY A 53 2.57 -0.15 -10.42
N PHE A 54 2.54 -0.46 -11.71
CA PHE A 54 2.71 0.49 -12.80
C PHE A 54 1.39 1.19 -13.19
N SER A 55 0.52 1.48 -12.23
CA SER A 55 -0.80 2.09 -12.45
C SER A 55 -0.70 3.60 -12.63
N ASN A 56 -0.06 4.02 -13.71
CA ASN A 56 0.11 5.41 -14.10
C ASN A 56 -0.26 5.60 -15.60
N PRO A 57 -0.55 6.83 -16.07
CA PRO A 57 -0.95 7.09 -17.46
C PRO A 57 0.09 6.64 -18.49
N THR A 58 1.39 6.77 -18.16
CA THR A 58 2.50 6.38 -19.04
C THR A 58 2.46 4.89 -19.36
N THR A 59 2.36 4.04 -18.35
CA THR A 59 2.31 2.59 -18.53
C THR A 59 1.06 2.16 -19.29
N VAL A 60 -0.10 2.76 -18.99
CA VAL A 60 -1.33 2.41 -19.71
C VAL A 60 -1.23 2.77 -21.19
N GLY A 61 -0.58 3.89 -21.53
CA GLY A 61 -0.25 4.26 -22.90
C GLY A 61 0.69 3.26 -23.58
N ILE A 62 1.73 2.80 -22.88
CA ILE A 62 2.65 1.76 -23.39
C ILE A 62 1.90 0.45 -23.65
N THR A 63 1.05 0.00 -22.71
CA THR A 63 0.25 -1.22 -22.88
C THR A 63 -0.76 -1.09 -24.02
N LEU A 64 -1.42 0.07 -24.17
CA LEU A 64 -2.31 0.34 -25.30
C LEU A 64 -1.55 0.30 -26.64
N SER A 65 -0.36 0.88 -26.69
CA SER A 65 0.49 0.88 -27.89
C SER A 65 0.91 -0.53 -28.28
N GLY A 66 1.40 -1.32 -27.33
CA GLY A 66 1.81 -2.70 -27.55
C GLY A 66 0.65 -3.62 -27.97
N LEU A 67 -0.46 -3.60 -27.23
CA LEU A 67 -1.65 -4.39 -27.56
C LEU A 67 -2.30 -3.91 -28.87
N GLY A 68 -2.29 -2.61 -29.13
CA GLY A 68 -2.79 -2.04 -30.37
C GLY A 68 -1.94 -2.42 -31.59
N ALA A 69 -0.63 -2.59 -31.43
CA ALA A 69 0.25 -3.12 -32.48
C ALA A 69 -0.02 -4.62 -32.73
N LEU A 70 -0.24 -5.41 -31.68
CA LEU A 70 -0.55 -6.85 -31.78
C LEU A 70 -1.93 -7.12 -32.40
N ILE A 71 -2.96 -6.36 -32.00
CA ILE A 71 -4.35 -6.59 -32.41
C ILE A 71 -4.94 -5.29 -32.99
N PRO A 72 -4.55 -4.91 -34.22
CA PRO A 72 -4.94 -3.63 -34.81
C PRO A 72 -6.45 -3.46 -34.98
N SER A 73 -7.19 -4.54 -35.22
CA SER A 73 -8.66 -4.53 -35.35
C SER A 73 -9.39 -4.09 -34.08
N ARG A 74 -8.76 -4.24 -32.90
CA ARG A 74 -9.37 -3.95 -31.59
C ARG A 74 -8.86 -2.67 -30.92
N ARG A 75 -8.04 -1.85 -31.60
CA ARG A 75 -7.49 -0.60 -31.05
C ARG A 75 -8.55 0.31 -30.42
N LYS A 76 -9.71 0.45 -31.07
CA LYS A 76 -10.81 1.29 -30.57
C LYS A 76 -11.41 0.76 -29.27
N ASP A 77 -11.50 -0.55 -29.11
CA ASP A 77 -12.00 -1.16 -27.85
C ASP A 77 -10.99 -0.96 -26.73
N LEU A 78 -9.70 -1.19 -27.01
CA LEU A 78 -8.62 -1.04 -26.05
C LEU A 78 -8.53 0.41 -25.55
N ALA A 79 -8.65 1.39 -26.45
CA ALA A 79 -8.62 2.81 -26.10
C ALA A 79 -9.76 3.20 -25.14
N LYS A 80 -10.95 2.60 -25.27
CA LYS A 80 -12.08 2.85 -24.36
C LYS A 80 -11.83 2.36 -22.94
N LEU A 81 -10.97 1.35 -22.76
CA LEU A 81 -10.69 0.75 -21.46
C LEU A 81 -9.57 1.44 -20.67
N VAL A 82 -8.81 2.35 -21.29
CA VAL A 82 -7.63 3.01 -20.71
C VAL A 82 -7.90 3.64 -19.35
N MET A 83 -8.97 4.44 -19.23
CA MET A 83 -9.27 5.12 -17.96
C MET A 83 -9.68 4.14 -16.88
N THR A 84 -10.49 3.15 -17.23
CA THR A 84 -10.96 2.13 -16.29
C THR A 84 -9.82 1.22 -15.84
N SER A 85 -8.91 0.82 -16.74
CA SER A 85 -7.77 -0.03 -16.41
C SER A 85 -6.77 0.69 -15.51
N TRP A 86 -6.56 1.99 -15.74
CA TRP A 86 -5.71 2.83 -14.88
C TRP A 86 -6.24 2.91 -13.44
N VAL A 87 -7.53 3.22 -13.29
CA VAL A 87 -8.18 3.32 -11.97
C VAL A 87 -8.23 1.95 -11.29
N ALA A 88 -8.61 0.90 -12.01
CA ALA A 88 -8.64 -0.47 -11.49
C ALA A 88 -7.25 -0.92 -11.00
N GLY A 89 -6.19 -0.63 -11.77
CA GLY A 89 -4.82 -0.91 -11.36
C GLY A 89 -4.39 -0.14 -10.11
N SER A 90 -4.83 1.12 -9.95
CA SER A 90 -4.55 1.90 -8.74
C SER A 90 -5.26 1.31 -7.51
N ILE A 91 -6.54 0.94 -7.66
CA ILE A 91 -7.31 0.29 -6.60
C ILE A 91 -6.68 -1.05 -6.19
N ALA A 92 -6.17 -1.84 -7.13
CA ALA A 92 -5.48 -3.10 -6.83
C ALA A 92 -4.25 -2.87 -5.93
N CYS A 93 -3.43 -1.85 -6.22
CA CYS A 93 -2.30 -1.48 -5.36
C CYS A 93 -2.75 -0.97 -3.98
N PHE A 94 -3.84 -0.21 -3.90
CA PHE A 94 -4.34 0.26 -2.61
C PHE A 94 -4.96 -0.85 -1.77
N LEU A 95 -5.54 -1.86 -2.42
CA LEU A 95 -6.07 -3.03 -1.74
C LEU A 95 -4.95 -3.85 -1.10
N THR A 96 -3.84 -4.09 -1.82
CA THR A 96 -2.67 -4.76 -1.22
C THR A 96 -2.07 -3.94 -0.08
N ALA A 97 -2.05 -2.60 -0.20
CA ALA A 97 -1.63 -1.70 0.87
C ALA A 97 -2.56 -1.77 2.10
N CYS A 98 -3.87 -1.93 1.90
CA CYS A 98 -4.82 -2.17 2.99
C CYS A 98 -4.52 -3.49 3.71
N PHE A 99 -4.25 -4.58 2.97
CA PHE A 99 -3.86 -5.85 3.58
C PHE A 99 -2.54 -5.74 4.33
N ALA A 100 -1.54 -5.05 3.77
CA ALA A 100 -0.28 -4.80 4.45
C ALA A 100 -0.47 -4.01 5.75
N GLY A 101 -1.32 -2.97 5.74
CA GLY A 101 -1.64 -2.20 6.94
C GLY A 101 -2.43 -2.98 8.00
N LEU A 102 -3.26 -3.94 7.58
CA LEU A 102 -4.03 -4.82 8.47
C LEU A 102 -3.15 -5.91 9.09
N MET A 103 -2.23 -6.48 8.32
CA MET A 103 -1.30 -7.52 8.76
C MET A 103 -0.03 -6.97 9.42
N TYR A 104 0.10 -5.64 9.53
CA TYR A 104 1.23 -5.02 10.19
C TYR A 104 1.13 -5.22 11.70
N THR A 105 1.93 -6.14 12.22
CA THR A 105 2.18 -6.29 13.67
C THR A 105 3.32 -5.37 14.06
N GLU A 106 3.12 -4.53 15.07
CA GLU A 106 4.21 -3.81 15.72
C GLU A 106 5.10 -4.85 16.43
N THR A 107 6.28 -5.11 15.87
CA THR A 107 7.30 -5.88 16.59
C THR A 107 7.78 -5.05 17.76
N GLU A 108 7.56 -5.53 18.98
CA GLU A 108 7.99 -4.92 20.24
C GLU A 108 9.52 -4.84 20.34
N ASN A 109 10.14 -3.85 19.71
CA ASN A 109 11.55 -3.48 19.91
C ASN A 109 11.71 -1.98 20.23
N GLU A 110 10.74 -1.43 20.97
CA GLU A 110 10.86 -0.18 21.73
C GLU A 110 10.27 -0.45 23.13
N PRO A 111 11.01 -0.23 24.23
CA PRO A 111 10.52 -0.51 25.57
C PRO A 111 9.30 0.38 25.86
N LEU A 112 8.16 -0.28 26.09
CA LEU A 112 6.85 0.24 26.49
C LEU A 112 6.87 1.65 27.12
N ARG A 113 6.42 2.66 26.37
CA ARG A 113 5.65 3.77 26.95
C ARG A 113 4.16 3.48 26.78
N THR A 114 3.66 2.45 27.47
CA THR A 114 2.21 2.29 27.67
C THR A 114 1.83 2.95 28.99
N PRO A 115 0.84 3.88 29.03
CA PRO A 115 0.20 4.25 30.29
C PRO A 115 -0.86 3.22 30.71
N PHE A 116 -0.94 2.06 30.06
CA PHE A 116 -1.92 1.03 30.34
C PHE A 116 -1.22 -0.31 30.62
N SER A 117 -1.09 -0.61 31.91
CA SER A 117 -0.66 -1.91 32.43
C SER A 117 -1.81 -2.92 32.29
N PRO A 118 -1.65 -4.04 31.55
CA PRO A 118 -2.66 -5.08 31.48
C PRO A 118 -2.48 -6.03 32.67
N SER A 119 -2.76 -5.56 33.89
CA SER A 119 -2.71 -6.41 35.09
C SER A 119 -4.03 -7.17 35.35
N ASN A 120 -5.10 -6.94 34.58
CA ASN A 120 -6.45 -7.40 34.95
C ASN A 120 -7.20 -8.20 33.87
N VAL A 121 -6.54 -8.80 32.89
CA VAL A 121 -7.21 -9.75 31.96
C VAL A 121 -6.36 -11.01 31.78
N THR A 122 -6.29 -11.82 32.84
CA THR A 122 -5.82 -13.20 32.75
C THR A 122 -7.01 -14.07 32.33
N LEU A 123 -7.13 -14.35 31.03
CA LEU A 123 -8.03 -15.39 30.52
C LEU A 123 -7.42 -16.77 30.87
N ASN A 124 -7.89 -17.38 31.96
CA ASN A 124 -7.52 -18.73 32.36
C ASN A 124 -8.08 -19.75 31.35
N PHE A 125 -7.22 -20.27 30.48
CA PHE A 125 -7.54 -21.28 29.46
C PHE A 125 -6.99 -22.69 29.82
N THR A 126 -7.00 -23.07 31.10
CA THR A 126 -6.38 -24.33 31.59
C THR A 126 -7.27 -25.22 32.47
N THR A 127 -8.58 -25.29 32.21
CA THR A 127 -9.43 -26.36 32.78
C THR A 127 -10.28 -27.03 31.70
N ILE A 128 -9.67 -27.92 30.92
CA ILE A 128 -10.39 -29.03 30.29
C ILE A 128 -10.37 -30.16 31.32
N PRO A 129 -11.50 -30.56 31.94
CA PRO A 129 -11.53 -31.71 32.82
C PRO A 129 -11.50 -32.97 31.94
N THR A 130 -10.45 -33.77 32.09
CA THR A 130 -10.42 -35.16 31.63
C THR A 130 -11.49 -35.92 32.41
N ALA A 131 -12.56 -36.33 31.74
CA ALA A 131 -13.53 -37.29 32.29
C ALA A 131 -12.89 -38.69 32.34
N THR A 132 -13.13 -39.35 33.47
CA THR A 132 -12.86 -40.75 33.83
C THR A 132 -13.14 -41.75 32.73
#